data_AF-A0A0C1UCJ7-F1
#
_entry.id   AF-A0A0C1UCJ7-F1
#
_cell.length_a   1.000
_cell.length_b   1.000
_cell.length_c   1.000
_cell.angle_alpha   90.00
_cell.angle_beta   90.00
_cell.angle_gamma   90.00
#
_symmetry.space_group_name_H-M   'P 1'
#
loop_
_entity.id
_entity.type
_entity.pdbx_description
1 polymer ?
#
loop_
_entity_poly.entity_id
_entity_poly.type
_entity_poly.pdbx_seq_one_letter_code
_entity_poly.pdbx_strand_id
1 'polypeptide(L)'
;MVFDSKHCFLCSQLLDKNNSTVEHIFPKWLQHKHELWNQKLCLSNNSHITYKRLIVPCCKKCNNKYLSKIEKKIREAFEGGIEKVRELDKTILYKWIMKIIYCLLFKELSLKMDIKSKDSKMIITPEIL
;
A
#
# COMPACT_ATOMS: atom_id res chain seq x y z
N MET A 1 -7.44 -0.39 16.26
CA MET A 1 -6.48 -0.60 15.16
C MET A 1 -5.46 0.53 15.23
N VAL A 2 -4.16 0.26 15.12
CA VAL A 2 -3.12 1.29 15.24
C VAL A 2 -2.53 1.57 13.86
N PHE A 3 -2.66 2.80 13.37
CA PHE A 3 -2.16 3.25 12.06
C PHE A 3 -0.79 3.92 12.20
N ASP A 4 0.20 3.15 12.63
CA ASP A 4 1.56 3.64 12.89
C ASP A 4 2.62 2.90 12.08
N SER A 5 3.89 3.28 12.26
CA SER A 5 5.02 2.61 11.62
C SER A 5 5.55 1.39 12.39
N LYS A 6 4.95 1.05 13.54
CA LYS A 6 5.43 0.00 14.46
C LYS A 6 4.67 -1.31 14.31
N HIS A 7 3.48 -1.30 13.72
CA HIS A 7 2.67 -2.49 13.51
C HIS A 7 2.54 -2.81 12.02
N CYS A 8 2.44 -4.10 11.69
CA CYS A 8 2.13 -4.55 10.34
C CYS A 8 0.75 -4.04 9.94
N PHE A 9 0.65 -3.36 8.79
CA PHE A 9 -0.61 -2.77 8.32
C PHE A 9 -1.74 -3.80 8.17
N LEU A 10 -1.40 -5.06 7.88
CA LEU A 10 -2.35 -6.12 7.55
C LEU A 10 -2.75 -6.98 8.76
N CYS A 11 -1.79 -7.39 9.60
CA CYS A 11 -2.06 -8.29 10.72
C CYS A 11 -1.88 -7.66 12.10
N SER A 12 -1.53 -6.36 12.17
CA SER A 12 -1.25 -5.63 13.40
C SER A 12 -0.13 -6.21 14.29
N GLN A 13 0.66 -7.17 13.79
CA GLN A 13 1.81 -7.69 14.53
C GLN A 13 2.84 -6.57 14.76
N LEU A 14 3.36 -6.45 15.99
CA LEU A 14 4.46 -5.55 16.32
C LEU A 14 5.71 -5.89 15.48
N LEU A 15 6.30 -4.86 14.89
CA LEU A 15 7.45 -4.96 14.02
C LEU A 15 8.74 -4.70 14.81
N ASP A 16 9.75 -5.51 14.51
CA ASP A 16 11.10 -5.42 15.03
C ASP A 16 12.12 -5.54 13.88
N LYS A 17 13.42 -5.50 14.20
CA LYS A 17 14.48 -5.58 13.20
C LYS A 17 14.49 -6.91 12.42
N ASN A 18 13.93 -7.98 12.98
CA ASN A 18 13.96 -9.32 12.41
C ASN A 18 12.76 -9.61 11.51
N ASN A 19 11.59 -9.04 11.78
CA ASN A 19 10.36 -9.31 11.05
C ASN A 19 9.88 -8.14 10.16
N SER A 20 10.45 -6.94 10.28
CA SER A 20 10.00 -5.74 9.57
C SER A 20 10.39 -5.73 8.09
N THR A 21 9.46 -5.26 7.26
CA THR A 21 9.62 -4.96 5.83
C THR A 21 8.74 -3.76 5.46
N VAL A 22 8.80 -3.35 4.20
CA VAL A 22 7.89 -2.36 3.62
C VAL A 22 7.13 -2.96 2.45
N GLU A 23 5.84 -2.66 2.39
CA GLU A 23 4.97 -3.01 1.27
C GLU A 23 4.74 -1.77 0.41
N HIS A 24 4.96 -1.86 -0.90
CA HIS A 24 4.61 -0.76 -1.79
C HIS A 24 3.10 -0.80 -2.05
N ILE A 25 2.44 0.35 -1.90
CA ILE A 25 0.99 0.43 -2.10
C ILE A 25 0.64 0.01 -3.52
N PHE A 26 1.30 0.64 -4.50
CA PHE A 26 1.34 0.21 -5.89
C PHE A 26 2.58 -0.67 -6.13
N PRO A 27 2.46 -1.89 -6.65
CA PRO A 27 3.61 -2.80 -6.79
C PRO A 27 4.74 -2.20 -7.64
N LYS A 28 6.00 -2.53 -7.33
CA LYS A 28 7.17 -1.99 -8.06
C LYS A 28 7.10 -2.26 -9.56
N TRP A 29 6.70 -3.46 -9.97
CA TRP A 29 6.58 -3.82 -11.38
C TRP A 29 5.60 -2.91 -12.12
N LEU A 30 4.47 -2.55 -11.50
CA LEU A 30 3.47 -1.66 -12.06
C LEU A 30 4.02 -0.23 -12.18
N GLN A 31 4.72 0.23 -11.14
CA GLN A 31 5.35 1.54 -11.15
C GLN A 31 6.41 1.67 -12.25
N HIS A 32 7.23 0.65 -12.47
CA HIS A 32 8.24 0.67 -13.52
C HIS A 32 7.61 0.54 -14.91
N LYS A 33 6.61 -0.34 -15.09
CA LYS A 33 5.92 -0.55 -16.37
C LYS A 33 5.26 0.72 -16.90
N HIS A 34 4.79 1.60 -16.02
CA HIS A 34 4.10 2.84 -16.38
C HIS A 34 4.87 4.11 -15.96
N GLU A 35 6.17 3.99 -15.71
CA GLU A 35 7.06 5.14 -15.40
C GLU A 35 6.60 6.01 -14.21
N LEU A 36 5.90 5.41 -13.25
CA LEU A 36 5.31 6.12 -12.11
C LEU A 36 6.33 6.39 -11.00
N TRP A 37 7.46 5.68 -10.95
CA TRP A 37 8.40 5.65 -9.82
C TRP A 37 8.74 7.04 -9.24
N ASN A 38 8.97 8.03 -10.09
CA ASN A 38 9.29 9.41 -9.71
C ASN A 38 8.10 10.39 -9.84
N GLN A 39 6.97 9.95 -10.37
CA GLN A 39 5.74 10.75 -10.44
C GLN A 39 5.15 10.94 -9.05
N LYS A 40 4.24 11.91 -8.93
CA LYS A 40 3.59 12.28 -7.68
C LYS A 40 2.10 11.96 -7.72
N LEU A 41 1.58 11.47 -6.60
CA LEU A 41 0.15 11.35 -6.32
C LEU A 41 -0.26 12.51 -5.41
N CYS A 42 -1.40 13.13 -5.69
CA CYS A 42 -2.05 14.09 -4.79
C CYS A 42 -2.86 13.30 -3.73
N LEU A 43 -2.66 13.64 -2.46
CA LEU A 43 -3.37 13.04 -1.32
C LEU A 43 -4.60 13.88 -0.95
N SER A 44 -5.48 13.34 -0.11
CA SER A 44 -6.71 14.03 0.31
C SER A 44 -6.49 15.39 0.99
N ASN A 45 -5.31 15.62 1.58
CA ASN A 45 -4.92 16.91 2.17
C ASN A 45 -4.25 17.87 1.16
N ASN A 46 -4.36 17.61 -0.15
CA ASN A 46 -3.70 18.35 -1.25
C ASN A 46 -2.16 18.32 -1.23
N SER A 47 -1.56 17.57 -0.30
CA SER A 47 -0.12 17.34 -0.33
C SER A 47 0.25 16.30 -1.39
N HIS A 48 1.52 16.29 -1.79
CA HIS A 48 1.99 15.40 -2.85
C HIS A 48 3.06 14.45 -2.32
N ILE A 49 2.98 13.18 -2.75
CA ILE A 49 3.96 12.14 -2.43
C ILE A 49 4.34 11.37 -3.68
N THR A 50 5.62 10.99 -3.80
CA THR A 50 6.08 10.20 -4.95
C THR A 50 5.63 8.75 -4.83
N TYR A 51 5.34 8.09 -5.96
CA TYR A 51 4.91 6.67 -5.95
C TYR A 51 5.93 5.74 -5.26
N LYS A 52 7.23 5.98 -5.43
CA LYS A 52 8.27 5.21 -4.72
C LYS A 52 8.20 5.33 -3.19
N ARG A 53 7.62 6.42 -2.66
CA ARG A 53 7.42 6.68 -1.23
C ARG A 53 6.04 6.27 -0.72
N LEU A 54 5.14 5.84 -1.59
CA LEU A 54 3.87 5.20 -1.22
C LEU A 54 4.15 3.77 -0.74
N ILE A 55 4.57 3.68 0.52
CA ILE A 55 4.87 2.44 1.23
C ILE A 55 4.17 2.42 2.60
N VAL A 56 3.87 1.21 3.07
CA VAL A 56 3.30 0.92 4.40
C VAL A 56 4.13 -0.14 5.14
N PRO A 57 4.17 -0.11 6.49
CA PRO A 57 4.91 -1.09 7.29
C PRO A 57 4.26 -2.48 7.20
N CYS A 58 5.06 -3.52 6.98
CA CYS A 58 4.54 -4.88 6.80
C CYS A 58 5.48 -5.92 7.40
N CYS A 59 4.96 -6.99 8.00
CA CYS A 59 5.81 -8.08 8.47
C CYS A 59 6.20 -9.01 7.30
N LYS A 60 7.37 -9.67 7.41
CA LYS A 60 7.88 -10.63 6.41
C LYS A 60 6.86 -11.70 6.02
N LYS A 61 6.06 -12.19 6.97
CA LYS A 61 5.03 -13.22 6.72
C LYS A 61 3.94 -12.69 5.78
N CYS A 62 3.39 -11.51 6.08
CA CYS A 62 2.36 -10.87 5.25
C CYS A 62 2.90 -10.53 3.86
N ASN A 63 4.03 -9.84 3.80
CA ASN A 63 4.66 -9.39 2.55
C ASN A 63 5.04 -10.59 1.65
N ASN A 64 5.88 -11.49 2.17
CA ASN A 64 6.56 -12.48 1.33
C ASN A 64 5.78 -13.79 1.15
N LYS A 65 4.76 -14.08 1.98
CA LYS A 65 3.96 -15.32 1.85
C LYS A 65 2.55 -15.10 1.33
N TYR A 66 1.87 -14.03 1.75
CA TYR A 66 0.47 -13.80 1.39
C TYR A 66 0.34 -12.82 0.23
N LEU A 67 0.89 -11.61 0.37
CA LEU A 67 0.77 -10.56 -0.63
C LEU A 67 1.54 -10.90 -1.90
N SER A 68 2.77 -11.38 -1.78
CA SER A 68 3.61 -11.80 -2.94
C SER A 68 2.91 -12.80 -3.86
N LYS A 69 2.12 -13.75 -3.32
CA LYS A 69 1.37 -14.73 -4.11
C LYS A 69 0.25 -14.10 -4.91
N ILE A 70 -0.46 -13.13 -4.32
CA ILE A 70 -1.51 -12.37 -5.00
C ILE A 70 -0.86 -11.53 -6.10
N GLU A 71 0.21 -10.79 -5.78
CA GLU A 71 0.88 -9.92 -6.74
C GLU A 71 1.50 -10.67 -7.92
N LYS A 72 2.08 -11.86 -7.68
CA LYS A 72 2.61 -12.70 -8.76
C LYS A 72 1.53 -13.06 -9.78
N LYS A 73 0.38 -13.55 -9.32
CA LYS A 73 -0.74 -13.93 -10.20
C LYS A 73 -1.33 -12.74 -10.96
N ILE A 74 -1.43 -11.58 -10.29
CA ILE A 74 -1.89 -10.34 -10.93
C ILE A 74 -0.91 -9.93 -12.02
N ARG A 75 0.39 -9.91 -11.72
CA ARG A 75 1.43 -9.54 -12.70
C ARG A 75 1.38 -10.44 -13.92
N GLU A 76 1.35 -11.76 -13.73
CA GLU A 76 1.28 -12.74 -14.82
C GLU A 76 0.04 -12.52 -15.70
N ALA A 77 -1.13 -12.27 -15.09
CA ALA A 77 -2.35 -11.98 -15.84
C ALA A 77 -2.24 -10.67 -16.65
N PHE A 78 -1.72 -9.61 -16.05
CA PHE A 78 -1.57 -8.30 -16.71
C PHE A 78 -0.47 -8.29 -17.79
N GLU A 79 0.57 -9.10 -17.66
CA GLU A 79 1.60 -9.31 -18.69
C GLU A 79 1.05 -10.14 -19.85
N GLY A 80 0.12 -11.06 -19.59
CA GLY A 80 -0.57 -11.87 -20.60
C GLY A 80 -1.71 -11.18 -21.37
N GLY A 81 -2.00 -9.90 -21.08
CA GLY A 81 -3.02 -9.12 -21.79
C GLY A 81 -4.46 -9.37 -21.32
N ILE A 82 -5.42 -8.75 -22.02
CA ILE A 82 -6.83 -8.66 -21.57
C ILE A 82 -7.50 -10.02 -21.39
N GLU A 83 -7.23 -11.00 -22.25
CA GLU A 83 -7.83 -12.33 -22.11
C GLU A 83 -7.36 -13.05 -20.85
N LYS A 84 -6.07 -12.92 -20.51
CA LYS A 84 -5.54 -13.46 -19.24
C LYS A 84 -6.08 -12.75 -18.01
N VAL A 85 -6.35 -11.45 -18.11
CA VAL A 85 -7.05 -10.72 -17.04
C VAL A 85 -8.49 -11.20 -16.89
N ARG A 86 -9.20 -11.53 -17.98
CA ARG A 86 -10.57 -12.07 -17.92
C ARG A 86 -10.64 -13.47 -17.32
N GLU A 87 -9.63 -14.30 -17.56
CA GLU A 87 -9.50 -15.65 -16.99
C GLU A 87 -9.09 -15.65 -15.51
N LEU A 88 -8.53 -14.54 -15.01
CA LEU A 88 -8.07 -14.44 -13.62
C LEU A 88 -9.25 -14.60 -12.64
N ASP A 89 -9.05 -15.43 -11.61
CA ASP A 89 -9.98 -15.55 -10.49
C ASP A 89 -10.31 -14.15 -9.91
N LYS A 90 -11.58 -13.77 -10.02
CA LYS A 90 -12.11 -12.47 -9.57
C LYS A 90 -11.82 -12.20 -8.10
N THR A 91 -11.72 -13.24 -7.27
CA THR A 91 -11.37 -13.12 -5.85
C THR A 91 -9.94 -12.59 -5.67
N ILE A 92 -9.02 -12.99 -6.55
CA ILE A 92 -7.62 -12.55 -6.51
C ILE A 92 -7.54 -11.08 -6.93
N LEU A 93 -8.25 -10.71 -8.00
CA LEU A 93 -8.35 -9.32 -8.45
C LEU A 93 -8.97 -8.43 -7.37
N TYR A 94 -10.07 -8.86 -6.77
CA TYR A 94 -10.73 -8.15 -5.69
C TYR A 94 -9.79 -7.94 -4.49
N LYS A 95 -9.12 -9.00 -4.03
CA LYS A 95 -8.15 -8.90 -2.92
C LYS A 95 -7.02 -7.94 -3.24
N TRP A 96 -6.54 -7.91 -4.49
CA TRP A 96 -5.47 -6.99 -4.90
C TRP A 96 -5.93 -5.53 -4.94
N ILE A 97 -7.12 -5.26 -5.48
CA ILE A 97 -7.73 -3.91 -5.46
C ILE A 97 -7.96 -3.44 -4.02
N MET A 98 -8.56 -4.30 -3.19
CA MET A 98 -8.79 -3.98 -1.77
C MET A 98 -7.49 -3.75 -1.01
N LYS A 99 -6.42 -4.49 -1.32
CA LYS A 99 -5.07 -4.23 -0.79
C LYS A 99 -4.61 -2.82 -1.13
N ILE A 100 -4.75 -2.37 -2.39
CA ILE A 100 -4.34 -1.02 -2.80
C ILE A 100 -5.14 0.04 -2.04
N ILE A 101 -6.47 -0.08 -2.02
CA ILE A 101 -7.36 0.90 -1.35
C ILE A 101 -7.05 0.95 0.15
N TYR A 102 -6.97 -0.19 0.82
CA TYR A 102 -6.69 -0.25 2.25
C TYR A 102 -5.29 0.30 2.58
N CYS A 103 -4.29 0.00 1.77
CA CYS A 103 -2.94 0.57 1.92
C CYS A 103 -2.93 2.10 1.75
N LEU A 104 -3.67 2.64 0.78
CA LEU A 104 -3.81 4.10 0.61
C LEU A 104 -4.48 4.72 1.84
N LEU A 105 -5.58 4.15 2.31
CA LEU A 105 -6.27 4.61 3.51
C LEU A 105 -5.36 4.57 4.74
N PHE A 106 -4.66 3.45 4.96
CA PHE A 106 -3.67 3.32 6.03
C PHE A 106 -2.59 4.40 5.93
N LYS A 107 -2.10 4.67 4.71
CA LYS A 107 -1.09 5.69 4.48
C LYS A 107 -1.59 7.07 4.86
N GLU A 108 -2.77 7.46 4.41
CA GLU A 108 -3.36 8.76 4.73
C GLU A 108 -3.65 8.89 6.23
N LEU A 109 -4.19 7.85 6.86
CA LEU A 109 -4.39 7.77 8.32
C LEU A 109 -3.10 7.96 9.13
N SER A 110 -1.97 7.52 8.58
CA SER A 110 -0.65 7.67 9.23
C SER A 110 0.04 9.03 8.99
N LEU A 111 -0.53 9.88 8.13
CA LEU A 111 0.03 11.18 7.78
C LEU A 111 -0.65 12.32 8.55
N LYS A 112 0.11 13.41 8.72
CA LYS A 112 -0.39 14.67 9.26
C LYS A 112 -1.02 15.54 8.18
N MET A 113 -2.00 16.37 8.56
CA MET A 113 -2.61 17.38 7.69
C MET A 113 -1.56 18.28 7.04
N ASP A 114 -0.67 18.85 7.84
CA ASP A 114 0.60 19.40 7.38
C ASP A 114 1.73 18.43 7.74
N ILE A 115 2.26 17.76 6.72
CA ILE A 115 3.36 16.79 6.82
C ILE A 115 4.64 17.43 7.40
N LYS A 116 4.84 18.75 7.23
CA LYS A 116 6.05 19.46 7.67
C LYS A 116 5.93 19.98 9.10
N SER A 117 4.72 20.22 9.60
CA SER A 117 4.50 20.73 10.94
C SER A 117 4.53 19.62 11.99
N LYS A 118 5.33 19.82 13.04
CA LYS A 118 5.39 18.89 14.18
C LYS A 118 4.08 18.86 14.97
N ASP A 119 3.36 19.96 15.01
CA ASP A 119 2.14 20.13 15.81
C ASP A 119 0.86 19.89 14.99
N SER A 120 1.00 19.55 13.71
CA SER A 120 -0.16 19.23 12.88
C SER A 120 -0.86 17.96 13.36
N LYS A 121 -2.19 18.03 13.39
CA LYS A 121 -3.09 16.89 13.58
C LYS A 121 -2.95 15.90 12.42
N MET A 122 -3.35 14.65 12.66
CA MET A 122 -3.45 13.61 11.63
C MET A 122 -4.51 14.00 10.58
N ILE A 123 -4.40 13.47 9.36
CA ILE A 123 -5.37 13.72 8.27
C ILE A 123 -6.77 13.27 8.68
N ILE A 124 -6.87 12.13 9.37
CA ILE A 124 -8.12 11.62 9.92
C ILE A 124 -7.95 11.52 11.44
N THR A 125 -8.89 12.10 12.17
CA THR A 125 -8.90 12.08 13.63
C THR A 125 -9.80 10.95 14.14
N PRO A 126 -9.60 10.44 15.38
CA PRO A 126 -10.40 9.33 15.92
C PRO A 126 -11.91 9.58 15.93
N GLU A 127 -12.34 10.84 15.94
CA GLU A 127 -13.75 11.24 15.94
C GLU A 127 -14.46 11.02 14.59
N ILE A 128 -13.71 10.71 13.53
CA ILE A 128 -14.24 10.47 12.17
C ILE A 128 -14.36 8.95 11.88
N LEU A 129 -13.88 8.09 12.77
CA LEU A 129 -13.94 6.63 12.68
C LEU A 129 -15.04 6.04 13.57
#